data_AF-A0A7K3GDK5-F1
#
_entry.id   AF-A0A7K3GDK5-F1
#
_cell.length_a   1.000
_cell.length_b   1.000
_cell.length_c   1.000
_cell.angle_alpha   90.00
_cell.angle_beta   90.00
_cell.angle_gamma   90.00
#
_symmetry.space_group_name_H-M   'P 1'
#
loop_
_entity.id
_entity.type
_entity.pdbx_description
1 polymer ?
#
loop_
_entity_poly.entity_id
_entity_poly.type
_entity_poly.pdbx_seq_one_letter_code
_entity_poly.pdbx_strand_id
1 'polypeptide(L)'
;MTTQTATAEKTAAKTAGKTTEKTGARTDEAAALIGDARERIDALDDRIIGLIQERMAVSAVIQEARISSGGRRVNLNREMEVLGHYRDALGKPGTAIAMTMLELCRGRI
;
A
#
# COMPACT_ATOMS: atom_id res chain seq x y z
N MET A 1 -41.38 4.49 -30.93
CA MET A 1 -40.40 4.94 -29.91
C MET A 1 -40.26 3.99 -28.71
N THR A 2 -41.06 2.93 -28.59
CA THR A 2 -41.12 2.07 -27.38
C THR A 2 -40.04 0.98 -27.28
N THR A 3 -39.34 0.64 -28.37
CA THR A 3 -38.36 -0.46 -28.41
C THR A 3 -36.95 -0.08 -27.96
N GLN A 4 -36.63 1.21 -27.92
CA GLN A 4 -35.28 1.70 -27.57
C GLN A 4 -35.07 1.76 -26.04
N THR A 5 -36.13 2.06 -25.28
CA THR A 5 -36.10 2.15 -23.81
C THR A 5 -35.82 0.80 -23.14
N ALA A 6 -36.47 -0.29 -23.61
CA ALA A 6 -36.29 -1.63 -23.03
C ALA A 6 -34.87 -2.21 -23.23
N THR A 7 -34.17 -1.78 -24.29
CA THR A 7 -32.79 -2.22 -24.57
C THR A 7 -31.78 -1.49 -23.70
N ALA A 8 -32.02 -0.21 -23.40
CA ALA A 8 -31.19 0.58 -22.48
C ALA A 8 -31.28 0.06 -21.04
N GLU A 9 -32.48 -0.27 -20.54
CA GLU A 9 -32.67 -0.82 -19.19
C GLU A 9 -31.99 -2.19 -19.01
N LYS A 10 -32.08 -3.07 -20.01
CA LYS A 10 -31.43 -4.39 -19.97
C LYS A 10 -29.90 -4.29 -19.98
N THR A 11 -29.35 -3.27 -20.64
CA THR A 11 -27.90 -3.01 -20.69
C THR A 11 -27.40 -2.40 -19.39
N ALA A 12 -28.18 -1.49 -18.80
CA ALA A 12 -27.89 -0.89 -17.49
C ALA A 12 -27.91 -1.97 -16.38
N ALA A 13 -28.95 -2.81 -16.34
CA ALA A 13 -29.06 -3.90 -15.36
C ALA A 13 -27.93 -4.95 -15.50
N LYS A 14 -27.47 -5.23 -16.74
CA LYS A 14 -26.34 -6.13 -16.98
C LYS A 14 -25.00 -5.53 -16.54
N THR A 15 -24.83 -4.21 -16.70
CA THR A 15 -23.62 -3.50 -16.28
C THR A 15 -23.57 -3.39 -14.74
N ALA A 16 -24.70 -3.07 -14.12
CA ALA A 16 -24.91 -3.11 -12.67
C ALA A 16 -24.56 -4.48 -12.06
N GLY A 17 -25.10 -5.58 -12.65
CA GLY A 17 -24.77 -6.95 -12.26
C GLY A 17 -23.27 -7.28 -12.37
N LYS A 18 -22.59 -6.78 -13.41
CA LYS A 18 -21.14 -7.00 -13.59
C LYS A 18 -20.29 -6.25 -12.54
N THR A 19 -20.71 -5.04 -12.15
CA THR A 19 -19.99 -4.22 -11.16
C THR A 19 -20.15 -4.77 -9.74
N THR A 20 -21.35 -5.24 -9.40
CA THR A 20 -21.63 -5.92 -8.12
C THR A 20 -20.83 -7.23 -7.99
N GLU A 21 -20.72 -8.03 -9.07
CA GLU A 21 -19.86 -9.23 -9.09
C GLU A 21 -18.37 -8.92 -8.88
N LYS A 22 -17.82 -7.89 -9.55
CA LYS A 22 -16.39 -7.50 -9.43
C LYS A 22 -16.02 -7.02 -8.02
N THR A 23 -16.97 -6.39 -7.33
CA THR A 23 -16.75 -5.77 -6.02
C THR A 23 -17.15 -6.70 -4.87
N GLY A 24 -18.01 -7.69 -5.12
CA GLY A 24 -18.67 -8.50 -4.10
C GLY A 24 -19.83 -7.78 -3.41
N ALA A 25 -20.20 -6.59 -3.88
CA ALA A 25 -21.29 -5.80 -3.33
C ALA A 25 -22.65 -6.42 -3.67
N ARG A 26 -23.66 -6.11 -2.84
CA ARG A 26 -25.05 -6.57 -3.03
C ARG A 26 -25.98 -5.47 -3.55
N THR A 27 -25.51 -4.23 -3.62
CA THR A 27 -26.22 -3.09 -4.22
C THR A 27 -25.29 -2.33 -5.16
N ASP A 28 -25.88 -1.61 -6.12
CA ASP A 28 -25.12 -0.86 -7.11
C ASP A 28 -24.40 0.34 -6.48
N GLU A 29 -24.99 0.98 -5.48
CA GLU A 29 -24.37 2.09 -4.75
C GLU A 29 -23.14 1.62 -3.98
N ALA A 30 -23.25 0.47 -3.30
CA ALA A 30 -22.11 -0.13 -2.60
C ALA A 30 -21.03 -0.58 -3.59
N ALA A 31 -21.42 -1.08 -4.77
CA ALA A 31 -20.47 -1.47 -5.82
C ALA A 31 -19.69 -0.27 -6.35
N ALA A 32 -20.37 0.85 -6.61
CA ALA A 32 -19.73 2.09 -7.04
C ALA A 32 -18.74 2.61 -5.99
N LEU A 33 -19.17 2.71 -4.72
CA LEU A 33 -18.33 3.17 -3.62
C LEU A 33 -17.07 2.31 -3.43
N ILE A 34 -17.20 0.98 -3.53
CA ILE A 34 -16.07 0.06 -3.41
C ILE A 34 -15.10 0.22 -4.59
N GLY A 35 -15.62 0.45 -5.80
CA GLY A 35 -14.82 0.77 -6.98
C GLY A 35 -13.92 1.97 -6.73
N ASP A 36 -14.52 3.11 -6.38
CA ASP A 36 -13.81 4.37 -6.13
C ASP A 36 -12.82 4.25 -4.96
N ALA A 37 -13.21 3.54 -3.89
CA ALA A 37 -12.34 3.31 -2.74
C ALA A 37 -11.11 2.46 -3.11
N ARG A 38 -11.26 1.44 -3.98
CA ARG A 38 -10.14 0.62 -4.46
C ARG A 38 -9.19 1.42 -5.33
N GLU A 39 -9.70 2.25 -6.24
CA GLU A 39 -8.85 3.15 -7.03
C GLU A 39 -8.03 4.11 -6.13
N ARG A 40 -8.65 4.59 -5.05
CA ARG A 40 -7.95 5.39 -4.05
C ARG A 40 -6.89 4.60 -3.27
N ILE A 41 -7.15 3.32 -2.95
CA ILE A 41 -6.18 2.42 -2.32
C ILE A 41 -4.99 2.21 -3.26
N ASP A 42 -5.24 1.91 -4.53
CA ASP A 42 -4.18 1.71 -5.53
C ASP A 42 -3.26 2.94 -5.62
N ALA A 43 -3.85 4.15 -5.66
CA ALA A 43 -3.10 5.41 -5.66
C ALA A 43 -2.37 5.71 -4.34
N LEU A 44 -2.81 5.14 -3.21
CA LEU A 44 -2.07 5.21 -1.94
C LEU A 44 -0.91 4.22 -1.94
N ASP A 45 -1.13 3.01 -2.46
CA ASP A 45 -0.12 1.96 -2.54
C ASP A 45 1.03 2.36 -3.46
N ASP A 46 0.75 2.99 -4.62
CA ASP A 46 1.79 3.55 -5.50
C ASP A 46 2.67 4.58 -4.76
N ARG A 47 2.05 5.46 -3.96
CA ARG A 47 2.78 6.45 -3.16
C ARG A 47 3.58 5.79 -2.04
N ILE A 48 3.02 4.79 -1.37
CA ILE A 48 3.73 4.02 -0.34
C ILE A 48 4.94 3.34 -0.97
N ILE A 49 4.79 2.65 -2.10
CA ILE A 49 5.90 1.99 -2.80
C ILE A 49 6.99 2.99 -3.17
N GLY A 50 6.62 4.17 -3.71
CA GLY A 50 7.59 5.24 -4.00
C GLY A 50 8.38 5.68 -2.77
N LEU A 51 7.69 5.93 -1.65
CA LEU A 51 8.32 6.31 -0.38
C LEU A 51 9.24 5.21 0.19
N ILE A 52 8.86 3.94 0.03
CA ILE A 52 9.68 2.79 0.44
C ILE A 52 10.96 2.75 -0.38
N GLN A 53 10.87 2.88 -1.70
CA GLN A 53 12.03 2.90 -2.59
C GLN A 53 12.98 4.06 -2.27
N GLU A 54 12.43 5.26 -2.04
CA GLU A 54 13.21 6.42 -1.62
C GLU A 54 13.92 6.17 -0.28
N ARG A 55 13.21 5.63 0.71
CA ARG A 55 13.79 5.27 2.02
C ARG A 55 14.90 4.24 1.88
N MET A 56 14.76 3.26 0.97
CA MET A 56 15.80 2.27 0.67
C MET A 56 17.04 2.93 0.06
N ALA A 57 16.87 3.85 -0.90
CA ALA A 57 17.98 4.57 -1.52
C ALA A 57 18.75 5.41 -0.50
N VAL A 58 18.04 6.18 0.34
CA VAL A 58 18.65 6.96 1.43
C VAL A 58 19.36 6.04 2.42
N SER A 59 18.75 4.90 2.78
CA SER A 59 19.38 3.93 3.66
C SER A 59 20.68 3.41 3.07
N ALA A 60 20.72 3.06 1.78
CA ALA A 60 21.93 2.58 1.11
C ALA A 60 23.08 3.60 1.20
N VAL A 61 22.80 4.89 0.97
CA VAL A 61 23.79 5.98 1.12
C VAL A 61 24.35 6.02 2.55
N ILE A 62 23.50 5.90 3.57
CA ILE A 62 23.95 5.90 4.97
C ILE A 62 24.80 4.66 5.27
N GLN A 63 24.40 3.48 4.75
CA GLN A 63 25.16 2.24 4.95
C GLN A 63 26.55 2.33 4.30
N GLU A 64 26.63 2.87 3.09
CA GLU A 64 27.89 3.09 2.38
C GLU A 64 28.80 4.01 3.19
N ALA A 65 28.30 5.17 3.62
CA ALA A 65 29.06 6.12 4.43
C ALA A 65 29.58 5.51 5.74
N ARG A 66 28.78 4.66 6.40
CA ARG A 66 29.22 3.95 7.62
C ARG A 66 30.32 2.94 7.34
N ILE A 67 30.17 2.16 6.27
CA ILE A 67 31.14 1.11 5.91
C ILE A 67 32.45 1.75 5.45
N SER A 68 32.39 2.78 4.61
CA SER A 68 33.55 3.50 4.11
C SER A 68 34.35 4.19 5.22
N SER A 69 33.69 4.54 6.33
CA SER A 69 34.35 5.09 7.53
C SER A 69 34.85 4.02 8.51
N GLY A 70 34.85 2.73 8.14
CA GLY A 70 35.26 1.62 9.01
C GLY A 70 34.22 1.21 10.07
N GLY A 71 33.00 1.72 9.97
CA GLY A 71 31.90 1.41 10.87
C GLY A 71 31.19 0.10 10.50
N ARG A 72 30.26 -0.31 11.38
CA ARG A 72 29.38 -1.46 11.11
C ARG A 72 28.30 -1.08 10.11
N ARG A 73 27.89 -2.07 9.31
CA ARG A 73 26.71 -1.95 8.44
C ARG A 73 25.48 -1.54 9.25
N VAL A 74 25.23 -2.10 10.43
CA VAL A 74 24.01 -1.80 11.21
C VAL A 74 24.29 -1.05 12.51
N ASN A 75 23.32 -0.22 12.92
CA ASN A 75 23.29 0.42 14.23
C ASN A 75 22.03 0.00 14.98
N LEU A 76 22.19 -0.91 15.93
CA LEU A 76 21.08 -1.49 16.69
C LEU A 76 20.25 -0.43 17.42
N ASN A 77 20.87 0.60 18.01
CA ASN A 77 20.13 1.64 18.73
C ASN A 77 19.20 2.40 17.78
N ARG A 78 19.72 2.79 16.59
CA ARG A 78 18.90 3.46 15.58
C ARG A 78 17.77 2.56 15.07
N GLU A 79 18.00 1.26 14.94
CA GLU A 79 16.95 0.33 14.54
C GLU A 79 15.85 0.21 15.60
N MET A 80 16.21 0.16 16.88
CA MET A 80 15.24 0.17 17.99
C MET A 80 14.39 1.43 17.98
N GLU A 81 14.97 2.60 17.68
CA GLU A 81 14.21 3.86 17.51
C GLU A 81 13.19 3.75 16.35
N VAL A 82 13.58 3.15 15.22
CA VAL A 82 12.66 2.95 14.08
C VAL A 82 11.52 2.01 14.46
N LEU A 83 11.81 0.90 15.16
CA LEU A 83 10.77 -0.02 15.65
C LEU A 83 9.79 0.69 16.59
N GLY A 84 10.31 1.52 17.51
CA GLY A 84 9.50 2.34 18.41
C GLY A 84 8.59 3.30 17.65
N HIS A 85 9.15 4.05 16.71
CA HIS A 85 8.40 5.03 15.92
C HIS A 85 7.20 4.41 15.17
N TYR A 86 7.40 3.27 14.50
CA TYR A 86 6.30 2.60 13.81
C TYR A 86 5.29 2.00 14.78
N ARG A 87 5.74 1.47 15.93
CA ARG A 87 4.84 0.96 16.97
C ARG A 87 3.97 2.05 17.56
N ASP A 88 4.52 3.24 17.78
CA ASP A 88 3.77 4.37 18.34
C ASP A 88 2.71 4.87 17.34
N ALA A 89 3.04 4.89 16.04
CA ALA A 89 2.13 5.33 14.99
C ALA A 89 1.05 4.29 14.62
N LEU A 90 1.39 3.01 14.58
CA LEU A 90 0.54 1.94 14.02
C LEU A 90 0.16 0.85 15.04
N GLY A 91 0.57 1.01 16.31
CA GLY A 91 0.37 0.01 17.35
C GLY A 91 1.23 -1.25 17.14
N LYS A 92 0.76 -2.39 17.67
CA LYS A 92 1.48 -3.67 17.60
C LYS A 92 1.88 -4.11 16.17
N PRO A 93 1.03 -3.97 15.12
CA PRO A 93 1.42 -4.29 13.75
C PRO A 93 2.59 -3.44 13.22
N GLY A 94 2.77 -2.23 13.74
CA GLY A 94 3.85 -1.32 13.34
C GLY A 94 5.24 -1.92 13.48
N THR A 95 5.48 -2.71 14.54
CA THR A 95 6.76 -3.39 14.73
C THR A 95 7.08 -4.36 13.58
N ALA A 96 6.11 -5.12 13.10
CA ALA A 96 6.33 -6.05 11.99
C ALA A 96 6.61 -5.31 10.68
N ILE A 97 5.89 -4.23 10.41
CA ILE A 97 6.14 -3.37 9.24
C ILE A 97 7.56 -2.78 9.29
N ALA A 98 7.98 -2.27 10.45
CA ALA A 98 9.32 -1.73 10.61
C ALA A 98 10.42 -2.79 10.47
N MET A 99 10.20 -4.00 10.97
CA MET A 99 11.12 -5.12 10.77
C MET A 99 11.31 -5.44 9.29
N THR A 100 10.22 -5.62 8.54
CA THR A 100 10.27 -5.85 7.08
C THR A 100 10.96 -4.70 6.36
N MET A 101 10.68 -3.46 6.75
CA MET A 101 11.32 -2.28 6.18
C MET A 101 12.84 -2.26 6.42
N LEU A 102 13.28 -2.57 7.64
CA LEU A 102 14.71 -2.64 7.98
C LEU A 102 15.41 -3.76 7.20
N GLU A 103 14.77 -4.91 7.04
CA GLU A 103 15.26 -6.03 6.21
C GLU A 103 15.43 -5.61 4.74
N LEU A 104 14.44 -4.93 4.15
CA LEU A 104 14.55 -4.41 2.77
C LEU A 104 15.75 -3.46 2.60
N CYS A 105 16.04 -2.63 3.60
CA CYS A 105 17.11 -1.63 3.50
C CYS A 105 18.52 -2.18 3.72
N ARG A 106 18.70 -3.22 4.53
CA ARG A 106 20.03 -3.72 4.92
C ARG A 106 20.36 -5.13 4.42
N GLY A 107 19.38 -5.81 3.82
CA GLY A 107 19.43 -7.24 3.51
C GLY A 107 19.16 -8.13 4.73
N ARG A 108 19.04 -9.44 4.48
CA ARG A 108 19.01 -10.44 5.56
C ARG A 108 20.41 -10.57 6.16
N ILE A 109 20.47 -10.56 7.49
CA ILE A 109 21.67 -10.85 8.29
C ILE A 109 21.66 -12.34 8.64
#